data_AF-A0A946QW82-F1
#
_entry.id   AF-A0A946QW82-F1
#
_cell.length_a   1.000
_cell.length_b   1.000
_cell.length_c   1.000
_cell.angle_alpha   90.00
_cell.angle_beta   90.00
_cell.angle_gamma   90.00
#
_symmetry.space_group_name_H-M   'P 1'
#
loop_
_entity.id
_entity.type
_entity.pdbx_description
1 polymer ?
#
loop_
_entity_poly.entity_id
_entity_poly.type
_entity_poly.pdbx_seq_one_letter_code
_entity_poly.pdbx_strand_id
1 'polypeptide(L)'
;MRNLFSVKYTLVYILLVPFINWTFSWALIWEILPGWAFNPVTIITGLVLVFRDFSQREIGHRVLIAMFIGLCLTYMTTGADLALASGFAFIIAELVDWALYTFSKLRLSSRVLLSSALAAPIDTSIFLFMAQAIVPGAFTTPNITMSIIGKLVGAFVVFIILRSRKL
;
A
#
# COMPACT_ATOMS: atom_id res chain seq x y z
N MET A 1 20.45 -14.34 20.44
CA MET A 1 18.97 -14.26 20.41
C MET A 1 18.59 -12.93 19.76
N ARG A 2 18.11 -12.92 18.50
CA ARG A 2 17.62 -11.70 17.86
C ARG A 2 16.27 -11.36 18.50
N ASN A 3 16.21 -10.26 19.25
CA ASN A 3 15.05 -9.85 20.03
C ASN A 3 13.75 -9.86 19.20
N LEU A 4 12.67 -10.38 19.77
CA LEU A 4 11.29 -10.29 19.25
C LEU A 4 10.86 -8.83 18.97
N PHE A 5 11.58 -7.86 19.55
CA PHE A 5 11.48 -6.42 19.30
C PHE A 5 11.94 -5.95 17.90
N SER A 6 12.45 -6.86 17.05
CA SER A 6 12.99 -6.57 15.71
C SER A 6 11.96 -6.58 14.57
N VAL A 7 10.71 -7.01 14.82
CA VAL A 7 9.69 -7.23 13.76
C VAL A 7 8.38 -6.49 14.05
N LYS A 8 8.45 -5.40 14.81
CA LYS A 8 7.24 -4.70 15.28
C LYS A 8 6.47 -4.10 14.11
N TYR A 9 7.17 -3.48 13.17
CA TYR A 9 6.54 -2.87 12.01
C TYR A 9 6.04 -3.94 11.03
N THR A 10 6.73 -5.08 10.90
CA THR A 10 6.24 -6.24 10.16
C THR A 10 4.93 -6.77 10.74
N LEU A 11 4.82 -6.93 12.06
CA LEU A 11 3.58 -7.41 12.68
C LEU A 11 2.42 -6.43 12.46
N VAL A 12 2.68 -5.12 12.64
CA VAL A 12 1.68 -4.09 12.35
C VAL A 12 1.28 -4.14 10.88
N TYR A 13 2.23 -4.26 9.95
CA TYR A 13 1.96 -4.38 8.52
C TYR A 13 1.07 -5.59 8.21
N ILE A 14 1.39 -6.78 8.73
CA ILE A 14 0.62 -8.01 8.54
C ILE A 14 -0.84 -7.85 9.00
N LEU A 15 -1.06 -7.15 10.12
CA LEU A 15 -2.40 -6.91 10.66
C LEU A 15 -3.13 -5.75 9.96
N LEU A 16 -2.38 -4.76 9.48
CA LEU A 16 -2.95 -3.59 8.82
C LEU A 16 -3.52 -3.92 7.44
N VAL A 17 -2.88 -4.84 6.69
CA VAL A 17 -3.36 -5.30 5.38
C VAL A 17 -4.81 -5.84 5.45
N PRO A 18 -5.14 -6.88 6.23
CA PRO A 18 -6.50 -7.39 6.32
C PRO A 18 -7.44 -6.38 6.99
N PHE A 19 -6.96 -5.58 7.94
CA PHE A 19 -7.79 -4.55 8.58
C PHE A 19 -8.29 -3.52 7.58
N ILE A 20 -7.39 -2.95 6.76
CA ILE A 20 -7.74 -1.96 5.75
C ILE A 20 -8.64 -2.58 4.68
N ASN A 21 -8.31 -3.78 4.20
CA ASN A 21 -9.16 -4.47 3.22
C ASN A 21 -10.56 -4.77 3.77
N TRP A 22 -10.67 -5.20 5.02
CA TRP A 22 -11.96 -5.39 5.68
C TRP A 22 -12.77 -4.10 5.71
N THR A 23 -12.14 -2.94 5.93
CA THR A 23 -12.86 -1.66 5.88
C THR A 23 -13.49 -1.35 4.52
N PHE A 24 -12.92 -1.83 3.41
CA PHE A 24 -13.54 -1.67 2.08
C PHE A 24 -14.86 -2.45 1.93
N SER A 25 -15.10 -3.48 2.74
CA SER A 25 -16.34 -4.27 2.66
C SER A 25 -17.59 -3.52 3.12
N TRP A 26 -17.41 -2.49 3.97
CA TRP A 26 -18.51 -1.72 4.55
C TRP A 26 -18.36 -0.20 4.37
N ALA A 27 -17.20 0.29 3.95
CA ALA A 27 -16.96 1.71 3.79
C ALA A 27 -17.79 2.31 2.65
N LEU A 28 -18.55 3.34 3.00
CA LEU A 28 -19.38 4.08 2.06
C LEU A 28 -18.51 4.96 1.15
N ILE A 29 -18.95 5.09 -0.10
CA ILE A 29 -18.41 6.08 -1.02
C ILE A 29 -19.15 7.38 -0.73
N TRP A 30 -18.40 8.42 -0.37
CA TRP A 30 -18.95 9.73 -0.05
C TRP A 30 -18.96 10.59 -1.29
N GLU A 31 -20.15 11.03 -1.69
CA GLU A 31 -20.33 12.02 -2.75
C GLU A 31 -20.34 13.41 -2.12
N ILE A 32 -19.27 14.19 -2.31
CA ILE A 32 -19.18 15.57 -1.79
C ILE A 32 -19.75 16.56 -2.82
N LEU A 33 -19.56 16.29 -4.10
CA LEU A 33 -20.09 17.06 -5.22
C LEU A 33 -20.64 16.09 -6.28
N PRO A 34 -21.55 16.52 -7.16
CA PRO A 34 -22.05 15.69 -8.25
C PRO A 34 -20.91 15.09 -9.08
N GLY A 35 -20.80 13.75 -9.10
CA GLY A 35 -19.72 13.03 -9.80
C GLY A 35 -18.35 13.07 -9.10
N TRP A 36 -18.25 13.72 -7.94
CA TRP A 36 -17.09 13.69 -7.07
C TRP A 36 -17.37 12.80 -5.85
N ALA A 37 -17.14 11.50 -6.06
CA ALA A 37 -17.36 10.46 -5.07
C ALA A 37 -16.05 9.74 -4.75
N PHE A 38 -15.68 9.66 -3.48
CA PHE A 38 -14.49 8.93 -3.03
C PHE A 38 -14.76 8.16 -1.74
N ASN A 39 -13.99 7.11 -1.51
CA ASN A 39 -14.03 6.35 -0.28
C ASN A 39 -12.91 6.86 0.65
N PRO A 40 -13.22 7.42 1.83
CA PRO A 40 -12.22 7.95 2.75
C PRO A 40 -11.15 6.94 3.18
N VAL A 41 -11.48 5.64 3.19
CA VAL A 41 -10.53 4.56 3.49
C VAL A 41 -9.35 4.58 2.52
N THR A 42 -9.55 4.99 1.27
CA THR A 42 -8.47 5.00 0.28
C THR A 42 -7.32 5.92 0.64
N ILE A 43 -7.56 7.00 1.39
CA ILE A 43 -6.49 7.87 1.91
C ILE A 43 -5.65 7.11 2.94
N ILE A 44 -6.33 6.35 3.80
CA ILE A 44 -5.72 5.57 4.89
C ILE A 44 -4.91 4.39 4.35
N THR A 45 -5.19 3.89 3.14
CA THR A 45 -4.37 2.85 2.49
C THR A 45 -2.90 3.25 2.36
N GLY A 46 -2.58 4.54 2.35
CA GLY A 46 -1.20 5.03 2.39
C GLY A 46 -0.41 4.54 3.60
N LEU A 47 -1.07 4.28 4.73
CA LEU A 47 -0.43 3.71 5.92
C LEU A 47 0.13 2.30 5.65
N VAL A 48 -0.51 1.51 4.80
CA VAL A 48 -0.05 0.17 4.43
C VAL A 48 1.33 0.25 3.78
N LEU A 49 1.55 1.23 2.89
CA LEU A 49 2.87 1.46 2.28
C LEU A 49 3.91 1.94 3.30
N VAL A 50 3.52 2.82 4.22
CA VAL A 50 4.42 3.30 5.29
C VAL A 50 4.94 2.13 6.13
N PHE A 51 4.04 1.26 6.61
CA PHE A 51 4.42 0.10 7.41
C PHE A 51 5.11 -0.99 6.59
N ARG A 52 4.79 -1.13 5.30
CA ARG A 52 5.53 -1.98 4.36
C ARG A 52 6.99 -1.56 4.28
N ASP A 53 7.26 -0.28 4.07
CA ASP A 53 8.63 0.24 3.93
C ASP A 53 9.42 0.12 5.24
N PHE A 54 8.76 0.25 6.40
CA PHE A 54 9.39 -0.06 7.68
C PHE A 54 9.66 -1.57 7.86
N SER A 55 8.71 -2.42 7.48
CA SER A 55 8.89 -3.88 7.48
C SER A 55 10.03 -4.32 6.57
N GLN A 56 10.17 -3.72 5.38
CA GLN A 56 11.32 -3.97 4.48
C GLN A 56 12.67 -3.71 5.16
N ARG A 57 12.76 -2.76 6.10
CA ARG A 57 14.00 -2.53 6.85
C ARG A 57 14.22 -3.54 7.97
N GLU A 58 13.15 -4.05 8.56
CA GLU A 58 13.22 -5.07 9.61
C GLU A 58 13.61 -6.44 9.04
N ILE A 59 13.02 -6.83 7.90
CA ILE A 59 13.12 -8.19 7.38
C ILE A 59 13.62 -8.30 5.92
N GLY A 60 13.96 -7.18 5.28
CA GLY A 60 14.43 -7.16 3.90
C GLY A 60 13.38 -7.64 2.90
N HIS A 61 13.81 -8.45 1.93
CA HIS A 61 12.94 -9.03 0.89
C HIS A 61 11.91 -10.03 1.45
N ARG A 62 12.05 -10.46 2.72
CA ARG A 62 11.05 -11.31 3.38
C ARG A 62 9.72 -10.57 3.61
N VAL A 63 9.65 -9.26 3.33
CA VAL A 63 8.38 -8.51 3.31
C VAL A 63 7.35 -9.15 2.39
N LEU A 64 7.77 -9.85 1.33
CA LEU A 64 6.86 -10.57 0.43
C LEU A 64 6.13 -11.70 1.16
N ILE A 65 6.80 -12.37 2.11
CA ILE A 65 6.17 -13.40 2.95
C ILE A 65 5.18 -12.73 3.92
N ALA A 66 5.55 -11.60 4.53
CA ALA A 66 4.66 -10.85 5.41
C ALA A 66 3.40 -10.36 4.66
N MET A 67 3.57 -9.86 3.44
CA MET A 67 2.49 -9.46 2.55
C MET A 67 1.61 -10.66 2.19
N PHE A 68 2.21 -11.79 1.80
CA PHE A 68 1.48 -13.03 1.52
C PHE A 68 0.62 -13.48 2.72
N ILE A 69 1.17 -13.44 3.94
CA ILE A 69 0.41 -13.72 5.17
C ILE A 69 -0.75 -12.73 5.31
N GLY A 70 -0.52 -11.43 5.11
CA GLY A 70 -1.57 -10.40 5.13
C GLY A 70 -2.67 -10.64 4.09
N LEU A 71 -2.31 -11.14 2.89
CA LEU A 71 -3.26 -11.53 1.85
C LEU A 71 -4.06 -12.78 2.23
N CYS A 72 -3.43 -13.79 2.82
CA CYS A 72 -4.13 -14.96 3.36
C CYS A 72 -5.13 -14.54 4.45
N LEU A 73 -4.74 -13.63 5.35
CA LEU A 73 -5.65 -13.08 6.35
C LEU A 73 -6.77 -12.25 5.71
N THR A 74 -6.48 -11.50 4.65
CA THR A 74 -7.50 -10.78 3.88
C THR A 74 -8.50 -11.74 3.26
N TYR A 75 -8.02 -12.83 2.67
CA TYR A 75 -8.86 -13.88 2.09
C TYR A 75 -9.83 -14.45 3.13
N MET A 76 -9.35 -14.71 4.35
CA MET A 76 -10.17 -15.24 5.44
C MET A 76 -11.18 -14.22 6.00
N THR A 77 -10.84 -12.94 6.02
CA THR A 77 -11.65 -11.89 6.66
C THR A 77 -12.62 -11.18 5.73
N THR A 78 -12.22 -11.02 4.46
CA THR A 78 -12.86 -10.12 3.50
C THR A 78 -13.22 -10.84 2.19
N GLY A 79 -12.69 -12.04 1.97
CA GLY A 79 -12.99 -12.86 0.79
C GLY A 79 -11.90 -12.81 -0.29
N ALA A 80 -12.09 -13.66 -1.30
CA ALA A 80 -11.09 -13.90 -2.34
C ALA A 80 -10.84 -12.67 -3.22
N ASP A 81 -11.89 -11.93 -3.54
CA ASP A 81 -11.81 -10.90 -4.57
C ASP A 81 -10.94 -9.70 -4.15
N LEU A 82 -11.09 -9.22 -2.91
CA LEU A 82 -10.24 -8.14 -2.37
C LEU A 82 -8.82 -8.61 -2.05
N ALA A 83 -8.64 -9.89 -1.66
CA ALA A 83 -7.32 -10.48 -1.49
C ALA A 83 -6.57 -10.57 -2.83
N LEU A 84 -7.25 -10.99 -3.90
CA LEU A 84 -6.68 -11.04 -5.25
C LEU A 84 -6.37 -9.63 -5.77
N ALA A 85 -7.29 -8.68 -5.64
CA ALA A 85 -7.07 -7.29 -6.04
C ALA A 85 -5.82 -6.69 -5.36
N SER A 86 -5.71 -6.88 -4.05
CA SER A 86 -4.53 -6.44 -3.27
C SER A 86 -3.26 -7.14 -3.70
N GLY A 87 -3.31 -8.46 -3.94
CA GLY A 87 -2.17 -9.24 -4.36
C GLY A 87 -1.64 -8.85 -5.73
N PHE A 88 -2.52 -8.66 -6.71
CA PHE A 88 -2.15 -8.22 -8.05
C PHE A 88 -1.56 -6.81 -8.04
N ALA A 89 -2.21 -5.88 -7.35
CA ALA A 89 -1.72 -4.51 -7.21
C ALA A 89 -0.31 -4.50 -6.61
N PHE A 90 -0.10 -5.26 -5.53
CA PHE A 90 1.19 -5.35 -4.86
C PHE A 90 2.27 -5.98 -5.76
N ILE A 91 1.99 -7.12 -6.40
CA ILE A 91 2.98 -7.80 -7.25
C ILE A 91 3.44 -6.86 -8.37
N ILE A 92 2.51 -6.16 -8.99
CA ILE A 92 2.84 -5.23 -10.08
C ILE A 92 3.62 -4.03 -9.54
N ALA A 93 3.24 -3.48 -8.39
CA ALA A 93 3.99 -2.42 -7.73
C ALA A 93 5.43 -2.85 -7.37
N GLU A 94 5.61 -4.06 -6.86
CA GLU A 94 6.93 -4.62 -6.53
C GLU A 94 7.79 -4.85 -7.79
N LEU A 95 7.19 -5.27 -8.90
CA LEU A 95 7.91 -5.37 -10.19
C LEU A 95 8.39 -4.01 -10.69
N VAL A 96 7.57 -2.96 -10.51
CA VAL A 96 7.96 -1.57 -10.84
C VAL A 96 9.10 -1.12 -9.94
N ASP A 97 9.00 -1.36 -8.63
CA ASP A 97 10.07 -1.07 -7.68
C ASP A 97 11.35 -1.81 -8.10
N TRP A 98 11.29 -3.13 -8.32
CA TRP A 98 12.43 -3.93 -8.75
C TRP A 98 13.08 -3.43 -10.05
N ALA A 99 12.27 -3.06 -11.05
CA ALA A 99 12.77 -2.50 -12.30
C ALA A 99 13.50 -1.17 -12.05
N LEU A 100 12.91 -0.27 -11.26
CA LEU A 100 13.53 1.00 -10.90
C LEU A 100 14.84 0.79 -10.12
N TYR A 101 14.88 -0.14 -9.18
CA TYR A 101 16.09 -0.42 -8.40
C TYR A 101 17.20 -1.06 -9.25
N THR A 102 16.85 -1.91 -10.21
CA THR A 102 17.80 -2.56 -11.13
C THR A 102 18.40 -1.58 -12.12
N PHE A 103 17.59 -0.70 -12.72
CA PHE A 103 18.04 0.17 -13.81
C PHE A 103 18.48 1.58 -13.37
N SER A 104 18.05 2.05 -12.19
CA SER A 104 18.39 3.41 -11.70
C SER A 104 19.70 3.46 -10.91
N LYS A 105 20.54 4.45 -11.22
CA LYS A 105 21.80 4.74 -10.49
C LYS A 105 21.68 5.84 -9.43
N LEU A 106 20.46 6.27 -9.07
CA LEU A 106 20.23 7.40 -8.14
C LEU A 106 20.71 7.12 -6.70
N ARG A 107 20.74 8.13 -5.82
CA ARG A 107 20.97 7.91 -4.38
C ARG A 107 19.77 7.17 -3.77
N LEU A 108 20.01 6.31 -2.77
CA LEU A 108 19.00 5.43 -2.15
C LEU A 108 17.72 6.20 -1.75
N SER A 109 17.87 7.39 -1.14
CA SER A 109 16.75 8.22 -0.70
C SER A 109 15.90 8.76 -1.85
N SER A 110 16.52 9.18 -2.96
CA SER A 110 15.82 9.63 -4.17
C SER A 110 15.14 8.48 -4.90
N ARG A 111 15.72 7.26 -4.84
CA ARG A 111 15.08 6.06 -5.40
C ARG A 111 13.79 5.74 -4.66
N VAL A 112 13.80 5.72 -3.33
CA VAL A 112 12.60 5.42 -2.52
C VAL A 112 11.44 6.36 -2.90
N LEU A 113 11.69 7.67 -2.94
CA LEU A 113 10.65 8.64 -3.32
C LEU A 113 10.15 8.43 -4.75
N LEU A 114 11.04 8.20 -5.72
CA LEU A 114 10.67 7.98 -7.11
C LEU A 114 9.91 6.66 -7.30
N SER A 115 10.33 5.61 -6.60
CA SER A 115 9.69 4.30 -6.57
C SER A 115 8.26 4.44 -6.06
N SER A 116 8.07 5.04 -4.89
CA SER A 116 6.74 5.28 -4.33
C SER A 116 5.89 6.19 -5.22
N ALA A 117 6.49 7.18 -5.88
CA ALA A 117 5.78 8.07 -6.80
C ALA A 117 5.24 7.36 -8.05
N LEU A 118 5.92 6.32 -8.53
CA LEU A 118 5.51 5.53 -9.70
C LEU A 118 4.65 4.33 -9.30
N ALA A 119 5.01 3.64 -8.21
CA ALA A 119 4.30 2.48 -7.71
C ALA A 119 2.91 2.86 -7.15
N ALA A 120 2.75 4.01 -6.49
CA ALA A 120 1.47 4.38 -5.89
C ALA A 120 0.33 4.55 -6.92
N PRO A 121 0.50 5.28 -8.05
CA PRO A 121 -0.51 5.34 -9.10
C PRO A 121 -0.87 3.98 -9.69
N ILE A 122 0.14 3.13 -9.92
CA ILE A 122 -0.05 1.81 -10.53
C ILE A 122 -0.81 0.89 -9.56
N ASP A 123 -0.34 0.79 -8.32
CA ASP A 123 -0.95 0.02 -7.25
C ASP A 123 -2.41 0.45 -7.00
N THR A 124 -2.66 1.75 -6.84
CA THR A 124 -4.01 2.29 -6.65
C THR A 124 -4.92 1.98 -7.83
N SER A 125 -4.45 2.20 -9.06
CA SER A 125 -5.29 2.03 -10.25
C SER A 125 -5.70 0.57 -10.41
N ILE A 126 -4.76 -0.36 -10.23
CA ILE A 126 -5.01 -1.79 -10.35
C ILE A 126 -5.92 -2.27 -9.22
N PHE A 127 -5.63 -1.86 -7.97
CA PHE A 127 -6.45 -2.22 -6.82
C PHE A 127 -7.89 -1.75 -6.99
N LEU A 128 -8.11 -0.45 -7.28
CA LEU A 128 -9.45 0.11 -7.40
C LEU A 128 -10.19 -0.42 -8.64
N PHE A 129 -9.48 -0.67 -9.74
CA PHE A 129 -10.07 -1.26 -10.95
C PHE A 129 -10.63 -2.66 -10.66
N MET A 130 -9.84 -3.51 -9.98
CA MET A 130 -10.31 -4.84 -9.58
C MET A 130 -11.37 -4.76 -8.47
N ALA A 131 -11.21 -3.85 -7.51
CA ALA A 131 -12.17 -3.66 -6.43
C ALA A 131 -13.53 -3.15 -6.93
N GLN A 132 -13.60 -2.46 -8.08
CA GLN A 132 -14.88 -2.02 -8.65
C GLN A 132 -15.85 -3.17 -8.95
N ALA A 133 -15.34 -4.37 -9.27
CA ALA A 133 -16.19 -5.53 -9.49
C ALA A 133 -16.99 -5.95 -8.23
N ILE A 134 -16.52 -5.53 -7.05
CA ILE A 134 -17.04 -5.91 -5.74
C ILE A 134 -17.72 -4.72 -5.06
N VAL A 135 -17.11 -3.54 -5.20
CA VAL A 135 -17.56 -2.27 -4.63
C VAL A 135 -17.86 -1.33 -5.81
N PRO A 136 -19.11 -1.30 -6.30
CA PRO A 136 -19.49 -0.42 -7.40
C PRO A 136 -19.15 1.03 -7.08
N GLY A 137 -18.51 1.73 -8.02
CA GLY A 137 -18.07 3.11 -7.83
C GLY A 137 -16.71 3.25 -7.12
N ALA A 138 -15.97 2.17 -6.88
CA ALA A 138 -14.62 2.27 -6.33
C ALA A 138 -13.60 2.85 -7.33
N PHE A 139 -13.75 2.60 -8.63
CA PHE A 139 -12.83 3.11 -9.65
C PHE A 139 -13.32 4.44 -10.23
N THR A 140 -13.15 5.51 -9.45
CA THR A 140 -13.46 6.88 -9.87
C THR A 140 -12.21 7.74 -9.81
N THR A 141 -12.16 8.80 -10.63
CA THR A 141 -11.04 9.75 -10.63
C THR A 141 -10.77 10.36 -9.24
N PRO A 142 -11.78 10.76 -8.46
CA PRO A 142 -11.56 11.24 -7.08
C PRO A 142 -10.95 10.15 -6.18
N ASN A 143 -11.42 8.91 -6.25
CA ASN A 143 -10.93 7.84 -5.39
C ASN A 143 -9.48 7.45 -5.73
N ILE A 144 -9.14 7.43 -7.02
CA ILE A 144 -7.76 7.21 -7.49
C ILE A 144 -6.84 8.33 -7.00
N THR A 145 -7.23 9.59 -7.23
CA THR A 145 -6.40 10.75 -6.85
C THR A 145 -6.21 10.86 -5.34
N MET A 146 -7.27 10.70 -4.54
CA MET A 146 -7.18 10.73 -3.07
C MET A 146 -6.34 9.58 -2.51
N SER A 147 -6.46 8.38 -3.10
CA SER A 147 -5.61 7.24 -2.73
C SER A 147 -4.14 7.49 -3.04
N ILE A 148 -3.83 8.02 -4.23
CA ILE A 148 -2.46 8.37 -4.62
C ILE A 148 -1.90 9.42 -3.64
N ILE A 149 -2.66 10.47 -3.35
CA ILE A 149 -2.24 11.51 -2.38
C ILE A 149 -1.93 10.87 -1.02
N GLY A 150 -2.82 10.03 -0.48
CA GLY A 150 -2.59 9.35 0.80
C GLY A 150 -1.30 8.52 0.82
N LYS A 151 -1.05 7.78 -0.27
CA LYS A 151 0.17 6.97 -0.46
C LYS A 151 1.43 7.82 -0.59
N LEU A 152 1.38 8.92 -1.35
CA LEU A 152 2.51 9.85 -1.50
C LEU A 152 2.83 10.58 -0.20
N VAL A 153 1.80 10.99 0.56
CA VAL A 153 1.98 11.56 1.91
C VAL A 153 2.65 10.54 2.82
N GLY A 154 2.21 9.28 2.79
CA GLY A 154 2.87 8.19 3.52
C GLY A 154 4.34 8.03 3.15
N ALA A 155 4.64 7.94 1.84
CA ALA A 155 6.01 7.84 1.35
C ALA A 155 6.88 9.05 1.76
N PHE A 156 6.30 10.26 1.76
CA PHE A 156 6.98 11.48 2.20
C PHE A 156 7.29 11.45 3.70
N VAL A 157 6.38 10.95 4.54
CA VAL A 157 6.63 10.74 5.98
C VAL A 157 7.80 9.77 6.18
N VAL A 158 7.82 8.66 5.45
CA VAL A 158 8.93 7.68 5.48
C VAL A 158 10.25 8.33 5.06
N PHE A 159 10.23 9.17 4.04
CA PHE A 159 11.40 9.92 3.57
C PHE A 159 11.93 10.90 4.63
N ILE A 160 11.06 11.65 5.31
CA ILE A 160 11.50 12.54 6.41
C ILE A 160 12.14 11.73 7.52
N ILE A 161 11.51 10.63 7.96
CA ILE A 161 12.02 9.77 9.04
C ILE A 161 13.40 9.19 8.67
N LEU A 162 13.58 8.79 7.40
CA LEU A 162 14.87 8.36 6.87
C LEU A 162 15.92 9.45 6.94
N ARG A 163 15.57 10.67 6.50
CA ARG A 163 16.51 11.79 6.47
C ARG A 163 16.93 12.22 7.87
N SER A 164 16.04 12.12 8.86
CA SER A 164 16.32 12.46 10.26
C SER A 164 17.17 11.42 10.98
N ARG A 165 17.09 10.15 10.59
CA ARG A 165 17.96 9.07 11.08
C ARG A 165 19.13 8.92 10.11
N LYS A 166 20.16 9.77 10.25
CA LYS A 166 21.43 9.61 9.52
C LYS A 166 21.98 8.18 9.70
N LEU A 167 21.69 7.31 8.73
CA LEU A 167 22.59 6.27 8.27
C LEU A 167 23.56 6.90 7.27
#